data_AF-A0A1Y3A413-F1
#
_entry.id   AF-A0A1Y3A413-F1
#
_cell.length_a   1.000
_cell.length_b   1.000
_cell.length_c   1.000
_cell.angle_alpha   90.00
_cell.angle_beta   90.00
_cell.angle_gamma   90.00
#
_symmetry.space_group_name_H-M   'P 1'
#
loop_
_entity.id
_entity.type
_entity.pdbx_description
1 polymer ?
#
loop_
_entity_poly.entity_id
_entity_poly.type
_entity_poly.pdbx_seq_one_letter_code
_entity_poly.pdbx_strand_id
1 'polypeptide(L)'
;MDISGRHEEDGGYLMVAAAVHARIDSSRIRSVEGMGFAAAREGPTLEATVSLAAEAVGDLPTPPNGPVVAEGGEFYEEPAERVGLSFQPEFKYVESVGERETVQAAHHAAYAARNLLR
;
A
#
# COMPACT_ATOMS: atom_id res chain seq x y z
N MET A 1 -3.50 -0.97 -0.74
CA MET A 1 -2.20 -0.72 -0.08
C MET A 1 -2.00 0.79 -0.03
N ASP A 2 -1.24 1.28 0.93
CA ASP A 2 -1.00 2.71 1.16
C ASP A 2 0.39 2.90 1.78
N ILE A 3 1.01 4.07 1.56
CA ILE A 3 2.31 4.43 2.13
C ILE A 3 2.17 5.71 2.96
N SER A 4 2.43 5.59 4.26
CA SER A 4 2.56 6.73 5.16
C SER A 4 3.99 7.26 5.18
N GLY A 5 4.17 8.56 5.46
CA GLY A 5 5.49 9.14 5.73
C GLY A 5 6.31 9.51 4.50
N ARG A 6 5.65 9.85 3.39
CA ARG A 6 6.27 10.33 2.13
C ARG A 6 6.79 11.77 2.20
N HIS A 7 7.01 12.30 3.40
CA HIS A 7 7.56 13.63 3.65
C HIS A 7 8.57 13.56 4.80
N GLU A 8 9.53 14.48 4.77
CA GLU A 8 10.57 14.56 5.80
C GLU A 8 9.99 15.06 7.12
N GLU A 9 10.37 14.41 8.21
CA GLU A 9 10.05 14.81 9.58
C GLU A 9 11.27 14.54 10.48
N ASP A 10 11.54 15.43 11.44
CA ASP A 10 12.68 15.32 12.37
C ASP A 10 14.05 15.10 11.69
N GLY A 11 14.24 15.65 10.49
CA GLY A 11 15.49 15.57 9.73
C GLY A 11 15.71 14.25 8.98
N GLY A 12 14.66 13.44 8.80
CA GLY A 12 14.74 12.21 8.02
C GLY A 12 13.39 11.74 7.48
N TYR A 13 13.44 10.62 6.74
CA TYR A 13 12.25 9.94 6.26
C TYR A 13 11.98 8.69 7.11
N LEU A 14 10.70 8.38 7.25
CA LEU A 14 10.23 7.09 7.73
C LEU A 14 8.97 6.77 6.93
N MET A 15 9.16 6.16 5.77
CA MET A 15 8.06 5.62 4.98
C MET A 15 7.65 4.28 5.56
N VAL A 16 6.35 4.04 5.65
CA VAL A 16 5.80 2.73 6.02
C VAL A 16 4.70 2.41 5.04
N ALA A 17 4.86 1.30 4.32
CA ALA A 17 3.82 0.74 3.48
C ALA A 17 3.04 -0.30 4.25
N ALA A 18 1.72 -0.34 4.03
CA ALA A 18 0.87 -1.43 4.46
C ALA A 18 0.10 -2.01 3.29
N ALA A 19 0.10 -3.32 3.18
CA ALA A 19 -0.79 -4.08 2.32
C ALA A 19 -1.88 -4.74 3.17
N VAL A 20 -3.13 -4.62 2.75
CA VAL A 20 -4.28 -5.27 3.41
C VAL A 20 -4.89 -6.24 2.42
N HIS A 21 -4.88 -7.52 2.78
CA HIS A 21 -5.64 -8.54 2.06
C HIS A 21 -7.05 -8.59 2.64
N ALA A 22 -8.03 -8.25 1.83
CA ALA A 22 -9.43 -8.25 2.23
C ALA A 22 -10.32 -8.89 1.17
N ARG A 23 -11.41 -9.52 1.61
CA ARG A 23 -12.54 -9.85 0.75
C ARG A 23 -13.51 -8.70 0.78
N ILE A 24 -13.94 -8.25 -0.39
CA ILE A 24 -14.83 -7.10 -0.55
C ILE A 24 -16.04 -7.48 -1.41
N ASP A 25 -17.08 -6.65 -1.32
CA ASP A 25 -18.01 -6.45 -2.43
C ASP A 25 -17.79 -5.06 -3.04
N SER A 26 -18.62 -4.64 -4.00
CA SER A 26 -18.47 -3.34 -4.66
C SER A 26 -18.61 -2.13 -3.73
N SER A 27 -19.21 -2.31 -2.55
CA SER A 27 -19.62 -1.25 -1.62
C SER A 27 -18.97 -1.32 -0.24
N ARG A 28 -18.38 -2.47 0.15
CA ARG A 28 -17.82 -2.65 1.49
C ARG A 28 -16.77 -3.76 1.60
N ILE A 29 -15.96 -3.67 2.65
CA ILE A 29 -15.16 -4.80 3.16
C ILE A 29 -16.06 -5.85 3.81
N ARG A 30 -15.81 -7.13 3.50
CA ARG A 30 -16.46 -8.29 4.14
C ARG A 30 -15.62 -8.91 5.23
N SER A 31 -14.33 -9.04 4.99
CA SER A 31 -13.37 -9.55 5.95
C SER A 31 -11.97 -9.06 5.59
N VAL A 32 -11.14 -8.84 6.61
CA VAL A 32 -9.70 -8.68 6.46
C VAL A 32 -9.06 -10.03 6.79
N GLU A 33 -8.25 -10.54 5.86
CA GLU A 33 -7.64 -11.88 5.94
C GLU A 33 -6.15 -11.82 6.32
N GLY A 34 -5.52 -10.67 6.11
CA GLY A 34 -4.12 -10.45 6.50
C GLY A 34 -3.66 -9.02 6.24
N MET A 35 -2.54 -8.67 6.86
CA MET A 35 -1.82 -7.43 6.63
C MET A 35 -0.34 -7.73 6.50
N GLY A 36 0.34 -7.01 5.61
CA GLY A 36 1.80 -7.05 5.43
C GLY A 36 2.35 -5.63 5.53
N PHE A 37 3.57 -5.50 6.03
CA PHE A 37 4.18 -4.19 6.29
C PHE A 37 5.62 -4.15 5.79
N ALA A 38 6.05 -2.97 5.37
CA ALA A 38 7.45 -2.68 5.10
C ALA A 38 7.76 -1.25 5.52
N ALA A 39 9.01 -0.99 5.90
CA ALA A 39 9.45 0.34 6.31
C ALA A 39 10.79 0.71 5.69
N ALA A 40 10.92 1.97 5.29
CA ALA A 40 12.14 2.52 4.71
C ALA A 40 12.45 3.91 5.26
N ARG A 41 13.74 4.22 5.40
CA ARG A 41 14.23 5.54 5.87
C ARG A 41 14.84 6.39 4.75
N GLU A 42 14.87 5.87 3.54
CA GLU A 42 15.27 6.62 2.35
C GLU A 42 14.19 7.60 1.90
N GLY A 43 14.58 8.57 1.07
CA GLY A 43 13.66 9.57 0.53
C GLY A 43 12.63 8.97 -0.45
N PRO A 44 11.48 9.64 -0.64
CA PRO A 44 10.35 9.14 -1.40
C PRO A 44 10.58 9.35 -2.90
N THR A 45 11.39 8.48 -3.52
CA THR A 45 11.45 8.36 -4.98
C THR A 45 10.39 7.39 -5.48
N LEU A 46 10.03 7.44 -6.77
CA LEU A 46 9.12 6.46 -7.37
C LEU A 46 9.65 5.03 -7.16
N GLU A 47 10.93 4.79 -7.41
CA GLU A 47 11.55 3.48 -7.22
C GLU A 47 11.44 3.01 -5.76
N ALA A 48 11.81 3.87 -4.79
CA ALA A 48 11.72 3.56 -3.37
C ALA A 48 10.28 3.24 -2.93
N THR A 49 9.30 4.04 -3.35
CA THR A 49 7.88 3.82 -3.02
C THR A 49 7.34 2.51 -3.60
N VAL A 50 7.70 2.19 -4.85
CA VAL A 50 7.29 0.95 -5.51
C VAL A 50 7.96 -0.27 -4.89
N SER A 51 9.26 -0.22 -4.60
CA SER A 51 9.97 -1.29 -3.91
C SER A 51 9.40 -1.55 -2.51
N LEU A 52 9.15 -0.49 -1.75
CA LEU A 52 8.53 -0.58 -0.42
C LEU A 52 7.11 -1.19 -0.48
N ALA A 53 6.33 -0.77 -1.48
CA ALA A 53 5.00 -1.33 -1.71
C ALA A 53 5.06 -2.83 -2.05
N ALA A 54 5.98 -3.23 -2.93
CA ALA A 54 6.18 -4.62 -3.31
C ALA A 54 6.61 -5.48 -2.11
N GLU A 55 7.47 -4.96 -1.24
CA GLU A 55 7.88 -5.62 0.00
C GLU A 55 6.69 -5.82 0.95
N ALA A 56 5.88 -4.79 1.19
CA ALA A 56 4.69 -4.91 2.05
C ALA A 56 3.65 -5.90 1.49
N VAL A 57 3.49 -5.96 0.16
CA VAL A 57 2.64 -6.97 -0.50
C VAL A 57 3.24 -8.38 -0.36
N GLY A 58 4.57 -8.50 -0.46
CA GLY A 58 5.29 -9.76 -0.27
C GLY A 58 5.25 -10.30 1.17
N ASP A 59 5.08 -9.41 2.15
CA ASP A 59 4.95 -9.73 3.59
C ASP A 59 3.53 -10.23 3.96
N LEU A 60 2.58 -10.28 3.02
CA LEU A 60 1.25 -10.82 3.31
C LEU A 60 1.32 -12.32 3.71
N PRO A 61 0.67 -12.72 4.81
CA PRO A 61 0.74 -14.09 5.32
C PRO A 61 0.12 -15.13 4.37
N THR A 62 -0.76 -14.69 3.47
CA THR A 62 -1.29 -15.51 2.37
C THR A 62 -1.39 -14.63 1.14
N PRO A 63 -0.64 -14.93 0.06
CA PRO A 63 -0.69 -14.16 -1.17
C PRO A 63 -2.12 -14.14 -1.75
N PRO A 64 -2.72 -12.97 -1.99
CA PRO A 64 -4.05 -12.88 -2.59
C PRO A 64 -4.01 -13.23 -4.07
N ASN A 65 -5.08 -13.86 -4.58
CA ASN A 65 -5.29 -14.04 -6.02
C ASN A 65 -5.87 -12.77 -6.70
N GLY A 66 -6.13 -11.71 -5.92
CA GLY A 66 -6.69 -10.45 -6.39
C GLY A 66 -5.61 -9.42 -6.73
N PRO A 67 -5.98 -8.32 -7.39
CA PRO A 67 -5.04 -7.26 -7.73
C PRO A 67 -4.55 -6.51 -6.49
N VAL A 68 -3.36 -5.94 -6.59
CA VAL A 68 -2.92 -4.86 -5.70
C VAL A 68 -3.65 -3.59 -6.10
N VAL A 69 -4.27 -2.91 -5.12
CA VAL A 69 -5.03 -1.68 -5.35
C VAL A 69 -4.47 -0.54 -4.51
N ALA A 70 -4.34 0.65 -5.09
CA ALA A 70 -3.88 1.87 -4.43
C ALA A 70 -4.65 3.12 -4.90
N GLU A 71 -4.49 4.25 -4.21
CA GLU A 71 -4.98 5.56 -4.66
C GLU A 71 -4.10 6.12 -5.81
N GLY A 72 -4.67 6.94 -6.69
CA GLY A 72 -3.95 7.46 -7.87
C GLY A 72 -2.71 8.32 -7.56
N GLY A 73 -2.71 9.00 -6.42
CA GLY A 73 -1.57 9.83 -5.97
C GLY A 73 -0.43 9.04 -5.32
N GLU A 74 -0.62 7.74 -5.07
CA GLU A 74 0.31 6.93 -4.29
C GLU A 74 1.68 6.81 -4.97
N PHE A 75 1.66 6.72 -6.31
CA PHE A 75 2.85 6.56 -7.14
C PHE A 75 3.07 7.75 -8.09
N TYR A 76 2.87 8.97 -7.60
CA TYR A 76 3.14 10.21 -8.34
C TYR A 76 2.34 10.34 -9.65
N GLU A 77 1.08 9.88 -9.64
CA GLU A 77 0.18 9.89 -10.81
C GLU A 77 0.69 9.06 -12.01
N GLU A 78 1.66 8.16 -11.80
CA GLU A 78 2.16 7.29 -12.85
C GLU A 78 1.07 6.32 -13.35
N PRO A 79 1.06 5.94 -14.64
CA PRO A 79 0.10 4.97 -15.16
C PRO A 79 0.19 3.62 -14.45
N ALA A 80 -0.96 2.96 -14.26
CA ALA A 80 -1.04 1.67 -13.56
C ALA A 80 -0.17 0.60 -14.24
N GLU A 81 -0.05 0.63 -15.56
CA GLU A 81 0.77 -0.28 -16.35
C GLU A 81 2.26 -0.15 -16.00
N ARG A 82 2.73 1.06 -15.69
CA ARG A 82 4.13 1.31 -15.32
C ARG A 82 4.40 0.82 -13.89
N VAL A 83 3.50 1.13 -12.96
CA VAL A 83 3.60 0.70 -11.56
C VAL A 83 3.50 -0.83 -11.45
N GLY A 84 2.56 -1.42 -12.19
CA GLY A 84 2.27 -2.85 -12.20
C GLY A 84 3.43 -3.76 -12.61
N LEU A 85 4.44 -3.25 -13.32
CA LEU A 85 5.64 -4.01 -13.67
C LEU A 85 6.42 -4.53 -12.45
N SER A 86 6.19 -3.94 -11.27
CA SER A 86 6.90 -4.30 -10.04
C SER A 86 6.11 -5.23 -9.12
N PHE A 87 4.91 -5.64 -9.51
CA PHE A 87 4.05 -6.54 -8.74
C PHE A 87 3.86 -7.86 -9.50
N GLN A 88 3.79 -8.98 -8.77
CA GLN A 88 3.39 -10.26 -9.36
C GLN A 88 1.88 -10.35 -9.61
N PRO A 89 1.00 -9.94 -8.65
CA PRO A 89 -0.41 -9.73 -8.96
C PRO A 89 -0.61 -8.52 -9.88
N GLU A 90 -1.74 -8.49 -10.57
CA GLU A 90 -2.16 -7.30 -11.32
C GLU A 90 -2.21 -6.09 -10.39
N PHE A 91 -1.81 -4.92 -10.90
CA PHE A 91 -1.94 -3.65 -10.19
C PHE A 91 -3.00 -2.79 -10.86
N LYS A 92 -3.82 -2.12 -10.05
CA LYS A 92 -4.75 -1.10 -10.53
C LYS A 92 -4.97 0.00 -9.49
N TYR A 93 -5.51 1.12 -9.95
CA TYR A 93 -6.04 2.13 -9.05
C TYR A 93 -7.47 1.80 -8.62
N VAL A 94 -7.95 2.43 -7.56
CA VAL A 94 -9.31 2.25 -7.03
C VAL A 94 -10.38 2.51 -8.10
N GLU A 95 -11.32 1.58 -8.24
CA GLU A 95 -12.45 1.66 -9.19
C GLU A 95 -13.82 1.48 -8.50
N SER A 96 -13.84 0.99 -7.26
CA SER A 96 -15.06 0.73 -6.49
C SER A 96 -14.98 1.27 -5.05
N VAL A 97 -16.13 1.36 -4.38
CA VAL A 97 -16.19 1.82 -2.99
C VAL A 97 -15.52 0.82 -2.05
N GLY A 98 -15.71 -0.48 -2.26
CA GLY A 98 -15.07 -1.52 -1.44
C GLY A 98 -13.53 -1.51 -1.55
N GLU A 99 -13.00 -1.23 -2.74
CA GLU A 99 -11.56 -1.03 -2.93
C GLU A 99 -11.05 0.20 -2.20
N ARG A 100 -11.76 1.33 -2.31
CA ARG A 100 -11.41 2.55 -1.57
C ARG A 100 -11.40 2.33 -0.06
N GLU A 101 -12.41 1.64 0.47
CA GLU A 101 -12.43 1.28 1.90
C GLU A 101 -11.23 0.41 2.30
N THR A 102 -10.82 -0.49 1.41
CA THR A 102 -9.63 -1.35 1.64
C THR A 102 -8.34 -0.54 1.64
N VAL A 103 -8.21 0.45 0.74
CA VAL A 103 -7.07 1.37 0.75
C VAL A 103 -7.08 2.24 2.00
N GLN A 104 -8.25 2.73 2.43
CA GLN A 104 -8.38 3.48 3.70
C GLN A 104 -7.98 2.62 4.92
N ALA A 105 -8.30 1.34 4.93
CA ALA A 105 -7.83 0.42 5.97
C ALA A 105 -6.31 0.28 5.96
N ALA A 106 -5.71 0.18 4.77
CA ALA A 106 -4.25 0.16 4.60
C ALA A 106 -3.61 1.48 5.08
N HIS A 107 -4.23 2.62 4.79
CA HIS A 107 -3.78 3.92 5.25
C HIS A 107 -3.69 4.00 6.77
N HIS A 108 -4.76 3.58 7.46
CA HIS A 108 -4.77 3.54 8.92
C HIS A 108 -3.73 2.57 9.48
N ALA A 109 -3.54 1.40 8.85
CA ALA A 109 -2.54 0.43 9.25
C ALA A 109 -1.12 0.97 9.09
N ALA A 110 -0.79 1.57 7.94
CA ALA A 110 0.51 2.19 7.66
C ALA A 110 0.82 3.31 8.66
N TYR A 111 -0.15 4.19 8.90
CA TYR A 111 -0.02 5.28 9.86
C TYR A 111 0.20 4.77 11.30
N ALA A 112 -0.57 3.77 11.73
CA ALA A 112 -0.43 3.17 13.05
C ALA A 112 0.93 2.47 13.23
N ALA A 113 1.36 1.67 12.25
CA ALA A 113 2.66 1.01 12.25
C ALA A 113 3.81 2.02 12.29
N ARG A 114 3.71 3.09 11.49
CA ARG A 114 4.67 4.20 11.51
C ARG A 114 4.80 4.81 12.90
N ASN A 115 3.69 5.03 13.61
CA ASN A 115 3.71 5.57 14.97
C ASN A 115 4.33 4.62 16.00
N LEU A 116 4.32 3.30 15.77
CA LEU A 116 4.99 2.32 16.64
C LEU A 116 6.50 2.23 16.38
N LEU A 117 6.95 2.59 15.18
CA LEU A 117 8.37 2.56 14.77
C LEU A 117 9.11 3.88 15.04
N ARG A 118 8.40 4.90 15.52
CA ARG A 118 8.94 6.18 15.97
C ARG A 118 9.44 6.07 17.40
#